data_AF-A0A6V7KUR9-F1
#
_entry.id   AF-A0A6V7KUR9-F1
#
_cell.length_a   1.000
_cell.length_b   1.000
_cell.length_c   1.000
_cell.angle_alpha   90.00
_cell.angle_beta   90.00
_cell.angle_gamma   90.00
#
_symmetry.space_group_name_H-M   'P 1'
#
loop_
_entity.id
_entity.type
_entity.pdbx_description
1 polymer ?
#
loop_
_entity_poly.entity_id
_entity_poly.type
_entity_poly.pdbx_seq_one_letter_code
_entity_poly.pdbx_strand_id
1 'polypeptide(L)'
;VIADIMFVEGIDRTQQYLTATSTAPVYYYRNSFDYNMSLHRRGGLNLAGKFDIPATPMTGTGHIDDIFQIFWRPRANQSLDPTSDIGIQRIKMVRLFTNFAKYG
;
A
#
# COMPACT_ATOMS: atom_id res chain seq x y z
N VAL A 1 13.45 -5.21 8.60
CA VAL A 1 13.59 -6.65 8.94
C VAL A 1 12.32 -7.44 8.71
N ILE A 2 11.22 -7.23 9.46
CA ILE A 2 9.99 -8.06 9.28
C ILE A 2 9.41 -7.94 7.86
N ALA A 3 9.27 -6.71 7.35
CA ALA A 3 8.77 -6.50 5.99
C ALA A 3 9.68 -7.13 4.93
N ASP A 4 11.00 -7.13 5.17
CA ASP A 4 11.99 -7.69 4.24
C ASP A 4 11.78 -9.19 4.08
N ILE A 5 11.65 -9.90 5.21
CA ILE A 5 11.47 -11.36 5.24
C ILE A 5 10.07 -11.77 4.77
N MET A 6 9.03 -11.04 5.22
CA MET A 6 7.64 -11.45 4.98
C MET A 6 7.10 -11.06 3.60
N PHE A 7 7.67 -10.03 2.97
CA PHE A 7 7.13 -9.48 1.73
C PHE A 7 8.22 -9.15 0.70
N VAL A 8 9.18 -8.28 1.05
CA VAL A 8 10.06 -7.64 0.05
C VAL A 8 10.96 -8.67 -0.66
N GLU A 9 11.65 -9.53 0.09
CA GLU A 9 12.59 -10.50 -0.48
C GLU A 9 11.89 -11.48 -1.44
N GLY A 10 10.75 -12.02 -1.03
CA GLY A 10 9.98 -12.95 -1.84
C GLY A 10 9.47 -12.31 -3.14
N ILE A 11 8.93 -11.08 -3.06
CA ILE A 11 8.45 -10.34 -4.24
C ILE A 11 9.61 -9.98 -5.17
N ASP A 12 10.72 -9.47 -4.63
CA ASP A 12 11.88 -9.05 -5.41
C ASP A 12 12.54 -10.24 -6.13
N ARG A 13 12.76 -11.35 -5.43
CA ARG A 13 13.31 -12.56 -6.07
C ARG A 13 12.40 -13.10 -7.16
N THR A 14 11.09 -13.05 -6.94
CA THR A 14 10.10 -13.55 -7.91
C THR A 14 10.08 -12.70 -9.17
N GLN A 15 10.09 -11.37 -9.06
CA GLN A 15 10.12 -10.51 -10.24
C GLN A 15 11.40 -10.72 -11.06
N GLN A 16 12.56 -10.83 -10.40
CA GLN A 16 13.85 -11.08 -11.09
C GLN A 16 13.84 -12.41 -11.82
N TYR A 17 13.34 -13.47 -11.18
CA TYR A 17 13.21 -14.79 -11.81
C TYR A 17 12.30 -14.73 -13.04
N LEU A 18 11.11 -14.14 -12.91
CA LEU A 18 10.17 -14.05 -14.02
C LEU A 18 10.74 -13.21 -15.18
N THR A 19 11.44 -12.12 -14.89
CA THR A 19 12.13 -11.33 -15.92
C THR A 19 13.22 -12.12 -16.65
N ALA A 20 13.91 -13.03 -15.95
CA ALA A 20 14.96 -13.86 -16.55
C ALA A 20 14.43 -15.05 -17.36
N THR A 21 13.27 -15.61 -16.97
CA THR A 21 12.78 -16.88 -17.54
C THR A 21 11.53 -16.76 -18.42
N SER A 22 10.77 -15.67 -18.29
CA SER A 22 9.53 -15.46 -19.04
C SER A 22 9.74 -14.54 -20.23
N THR A 23 8.94 -14.73 -21.28
CA THR A 23 8.82 -13.78 -22.39
C THR A 23 7.71 -12.74 -22.19
N ALA A 24 6.84 -12.95 -21.20
CA ALA A 24 5.79 -11.99 -20.85
C ALA A 24 6.36 -10.80 -20.06
N PRO A 25 5.85 -9.56 -20.27
CA PRO A 25 6.29 -8.40 -19.52
C PRO A 25 5.96 -8.54 -18.04
N VAL A 26 6.90 -8.12 -17.18
CA VAL A 26 6.77 -8.13 -15.73
C VAL A 26 6.73 -6.68 -15.23
N TYR A 27 5.71 -6.33 -14.46
CA TYR A 27 5.55 -5.01 -13.87
C TYR A 27 5.66 -5.12 -12.35
N TYR A 28 6.51 -4.28 -11.77
CA TYR A 28 6.76 -4.20 -10.33
C TYR A 28 6.55 -2.77 -9.85
N TYR A 29 5.84 -2.61 -8.73
CA TYR A 29 5.61 -1.29 -8.13
C TYR A 29 5.88 -1.32 -6.62
N ARG A 30 6.24 -0.16 -6.09
CA ARG A 30 6.44 0.06 -4.66
C ARG A 30 5.53 1.19 -4.18
N ASN A 31 4.58 0.86 -3.33
CA ASN A 31 3.78 1.89 -2.67
C ASN A 31 4.58 2.54 -1.54
N SER A 32 4.76 3.85 -1.62
CA SER A 32 5.44 4.68 -0.61
C SER A 32 4.60 5.88 -0.19
N PHE A 33 3.30 5.85 -0.47
CA PHE A 33 2.36 6.89 -0.09
C PHE A 33 2.17 6.92 1.43
N ASP A 34 2.95 7.78 2.09
CA ASP A 34 2.80 8.10 3.52
C ASP A 34 1.58 9.02 3.69
N TYR A 35 0.57 8.51 4.40
CA TYR A 35 -0.66 9.22 4.64
C TYR A 35 -1.06 9.12 6.11
N ASN A 36 -1.32 10.27 6.73
CA ASN A 36 -1.56 10.31 8.17
C ASN A 36 -2.84 9.57 8.61
N MET A 37 -3.81 9.46 7.71
CA MET A 37 -5.06 8.73 7.97
C MET A 37 -5.08 7.34 7.30
N SER A 38 -3.90 6.78 7.02
CA SER A 38 -3.73 5.40 6.57
C SER A 38 -4.29 4.41 7.59
N LEU A 39 -4.72 3.24 7.11
CA LEU A 39 -5.44 2.30 7.96
C LEU A 39 -4.52 1.55 8.91
N HIS A 40 -3.26 1.30 8.56
CA HIS A 40 -2.31 0.73 9.53
C HIS A 40 -2.12 1.65 10.75
N ARG A 41 -2.16 2.98 10.58
CA ARG A 41 -2.07 3.95 11.69
C ARG A 41 -3.33 4.00 12.55
N ARG A 42 -4.50 3.92 11.91
CA ARG A 42 -5.81 4.12 12.58
C ARG A 42 -6.48 2.83 13.07
N GLY A 43 -6.21 1.70 12.42
CA GLY A 43 -6.91 0.43 12.57
C GLY A 43 -6.57 -0.38 13.82
N GLY A 44 -5.91 0.23 14.82
CA GLY A 44 -5.66 -0.42 16.11
C GLY A 44 -4.33 -1.19 16.21
N LEU A 45 -3.42 -1.06 15.24
CA LEU A 45 -2.00 -1.43 15.45
C LEU A 45 -1.18 -0.29 16.09
N ASN A 46 -1.84 0.76 16.56
CA ASN A 46 -1.31 1.64 17.60
C ASN A 46 -1.25 0.82 18.91
N LEU A 47 -0.33 -0.15 18.96
CA LEU A 47 0.01 -0.95 20.15
C LEU A 47 0.35 -0.05 21.35
N ALA A 48 0.70 1.19 21.06
CA ALA A 48 1.01 2.21 22.02
C ALA A 48 -0.07 2.46 23.08
N GLY A 49 -1.35 2.37 22.72
CA GLY A 49 -2.45 2.52 23.67
C GLY A 49 -2.86 1.22 24.38
N LYS A 50 -2.31 0.06 23.97
CA LYS A 50 -2.75 -1.26 24.42
C LYS A 50 -1.69 -1.99 25.28
N PHE A 51 -0.44 -1.53 25.25
CA PHE A 51 0.70 -2.18 25.90
C PHE A 51 1.64 -1.20 26.64
N ASP A 52 1.19 0.01 27.01
CA ASP A 52 2.04 1.06 27.60
C ASP A 52 3.33 1.35 26.80
N ILE A 53 3.28 1.11 25.49
CA ILE A 53 4.38 1.43 24.58
C ILE A 53 4.21 2.90 24.18
N PRO A 54 5.26 3.74 24.19
CA PRO A 54 5.14 5.10 23.67
C PRO A 54 4.52 5.08 22.27
N ALA A 55 3.61 6.01 21.99
CA ALA A 55 3.03 6.19 20.66
C ALA A 55 4.09 6.69 19.68
N THR A 56 4.96 5.79 19.23
CA THR A 56 5.78 6.03 18.06
C THR A 56 4.83 6.11 16.86
N PRO A 57 4.74 7.26 16.16
CA PRO A 57 3.97 7.34 14.95
C PRO A 57 4.54 6.31 13.98
N MET A 58 3.77 5.31 13.60
CA MET A 58 4.17 4.40 12.53
C MET A 58 4.15 5.18 11.23
N THR A 59 5.30 5.71 10.82
CA THR A 59 5.46 6.46 9.57
C THR A 59 5.59 5.53 8.36
N GLY A 60 5.41 6.06 7.16
CA GLY A 60 5.43 5.31 5.91
C GLY A 60 4.11 4.64 5.55
N THR A 61 4.20 3.64 4.69
CA THR A 61 3.09 2.83 4.19
C THR A 61 3.17 1.43 4.78
N GLY A 62 2.06 0.94 5.32
CA GLY A 62 1.94 -0.39 5.88
C GLY A 62 1.31 -1.39 4.91
N HIS A 63 1.34 -2.66 5.30
CA HIS A 63 0.59 -3.69 4.60
C HIS A 63 -0.91 -3.33 4.52
N ILE A 64 -1.54 -3.60 3.37
CA ILE A 64 -2.97 -3.37 3.07
C ILE A 64 -3.36 -1.89 2.79
N ASP A 65 -2.48 -0.91 3.01
CA ASP A 65 -2.84 0.50 2.76
C ASP A 65 -3.20 0.78 1.30
N ASP A 66 -2.52 0.14 0.34
CA ASP A 66 -2.79 0.22 -1.10
C ASP A 66 -4.19 -0.26 -1.48
N ILE A 67 -4.68 -1.33 -0.85
CA ILE A 67 -6.04 -1.83 -1.08
C ILE A 67 -7.07 -0.74 -0.80
N PHE A 68 -6.85 0.09 0.22
CA PHE A 68 -7.75 1.19 0.57
C PHE A 68 -7.51 2.47 -0.24
N GLN A 69 -6.42 2.51 -1.01
CA GLN A 69 -6.24 3.49 -2.08
C GLN A 69 -7.01 3.09 -3.34
N ILE A 70 -7.54 1.87 -3.44
CA ILE A 70 -8.37 1.40 -4.57
C ILE A 70 -9.83 1.31 -4.13
N PHE A 71 -10.09 0.60 -3.04
CA PHE A 71 -11.41 0.32 -2.50
C PHE A 71 -11.65 1.16 -1.25
N TRP A 72 -12.57 2.12 -1.34
CA TRP A 72 -12.95 2.90 -0.17
C TRP A 72 -13.69 2.03 0.87
N ARG A 73 -13.36 2.21 2.15
CA ARG A 73 -13.97 1.48 3.27
C ARG A 73 -14.78 2.41 4.17
N PRO A 74 -16.05 2.07 4.48
CA PRO A 74 -16.81 2.75 5.52
C PRO A 74 -16.08 2.77 6.87
N ARG A 75 -16.23 3.85 7.65
CA ARG A 75 -15.61 4.03 8.98
C ARG A 75 -14.08 4.19 9.00
N ALA A 76 -13.40 4.19 7.85
CA ALA A 76 -11.98 4.54 7.76
C ALA A 76 -11.73 6.06 7.79
N ASN A 77 -12.79 6.88 7.73
CA ASN A 77 -12.76 8.35 7.72
C ASN A 77 -11.63 8.92 6.84
N GLN A 78 -11.48 8.34 5.64
CA GLN A 78 -10.64 8.84 4.57
C GLN A 78 -11.43 9.83 3.73
N SER A 79 -10.78 10.90 3.29
CA SER A 79 -11.43 11.90 2.42
C SER A 79 -11.96 11.27 1.12
N LEU A 80 -13.12 11.76 0.71
CA LEU A 80 -13.72 11.50 -0.61
C LEU A 80 -13.46 12.65 -1.59
N ASP A 81 -12.89 13.76 -1.11
CA ASP A 81 -12.49 14.89 -1.96
C ASP A 81 -11.41 14.43 -2.95
N PRO A 82 -11.66 14.50 -4.28
CA PRO A 82 -10.70 14.07 -5.29
C PRO A 82 -9.42 14.92 -5.31
N THR A 83 -9.45 16.12 -4.74
CA THR A 83 -8.29 17.04 -4.67
C THR A 83 -7.42 16.82 -3.44
N SER A 84 -7.89 16.05 -2.45
CA SER A 84 -7.08 15.66 -1.29
C SER A 84 -5.96 14.70 -1.69
N ASP A 85 -4.89 14.60 -0.88
CA ASP A 85 -3.76 13.70 -1.13
C ASP A 85 -4.20 12.25 -1.39
N ILE A 86 -5.12 11.73 -0.56
CA ILE A 86 -5.68 10.38 -0.73
C ILE A 86 -6.59 10.26 -1.96
N GLY A 87 -7.30 11.33 -2.33
CA GLY A 87 -8.11 11.38 -3.54
C GLY A 87 -7.25 11.29 -4.80
N ILE A 88 -6.17 12.07 -4.86
CA ILE A 88 -5.17 12.04 -5.93
C ILE A 88 -4.52 10.66 -6.01
N GLN A 89 -4.11 10.10 -4.86
CA GLN A 89 -3.52 8.76 -4.83
C GLN A 89 -4.51 7.68 -5.29
N ARG A 90 -5.79 7.79 -4.95
CA ARG A 90 -6.83 6.86 -5.40
C ARG A 90 -6.98 6.89 -6.91
N ILE A 91 -6.97 8.07 -7.52
CA ILE A 91 -7.01 8.20 -8.98
C ILE A 91 -5.79 7.51 -9.61
N LYS A 92 -4.59 7.70 -9.06
CA LYS A 92 -3.36 7.05 -9.55
C LYS A 92 -3.44 5.53 -9.47
N MET A 93 -3.82 5.00 -8.31
CA MET A 93 -3.89 3.55 -8.07
C MET A 93 -4.98 2.88 -8.91
N VAL A 94 -6.19 3.45 -8.97
CA VAL A 94 -7.26 2.95 -9.82
C VAL A 94 -6.84 2.97 -11.29
N ARG A 95 -6.19 4.04 -11.75
CA ARG A 95 -5.70 4.13 -13.13
C ARG A 95 -4.62 3.10 -13.43
N LEU A 96 -3.68 2.86 -12.50
CA LEU A 96 -2.64 1.83 -12.64
C LEU A 96 -3.26 0.46 -12.87
N PHE A 97 -4.16 0.02 -11.99
CA PHE A 97 -4.76 -1.31 -12.08
C PHE A 97 -5.74 -1.46 -13.23
N THR A 98 -6.54 -0.43 -13.55
CA THR A 98 -7.49 -0.51 -14.67
C THR A 98 -6.80 -0.44 -16.02
N ASN A 99 -5.70 0.29 -16.15
CA ASN A 99 -4.88 0.26 -17.36
C ASN A 99 -4.24 -1.11 -17.57
N PHE A 100 -3.62 -1.69 -16.53
CA PHE A 100 -3.04 -3.03 -16.62
C PHE A 100 -4.10 -4.08 -17.02
N ALA A 101 -5.27 -4.03 -16.39
CA ALA A 101 -6.37 -4.95 -16.73
C ALA A 101 -6.89 -4.80 -18.17
N LYS A 102 -6.83 -3.59 -18.75
CA LYS A 102 -7.37 -3.29 -20.08
C LYS A 102 -6.33 -3.46 -21.20
N TYR A 103 -5.07 -3.21 -20.91
CA TYR A 103 -4.02 -3.04 -21.93
C TYR A 103 -2.80 -3.94 -21.75
N GLY A 104 -2.63 -4.59 -20.58
CA GLY A 104 -1.42 -5.35 -20.26
C GLY A 104 -0.25 -4.45 -19.89
#